data_AF-A0A539E2L6-F1
#
_entry.id   AF-A0A539E2L6-F1
#
_cell.length_a   1.000
_cell.length_b   1.000
_cell.length_c   1.000
_cell.angle_alpha   90.00
_cell.angle_beta   90.00
_cell.angle_gamma   90.00
#
_symmetry.space_group_name_H-M   'P 1'
#
loop_
_entity.id
_entity.type
_entity.pdbx_description
1 polymer ?
#
loop_
_entity_poly.entity_id
_entity_poly.type
_entity_poly.pdbx_seq_one_letter_code
_entity_poly.pdbx_strand_id
1 'polypeptide(L)'
;SRIHFGLTEIEPYLWLTEQATRLKRIYTWPVGTAEEAIKRAQQSLENIWSWADPRGHIASDEFSLADIYYYHLITWASQLAIAHPPVVADYLARMEARPAMPEEMRQR
;
A
#
# COMPACT_ATOMS: atom_id res chain seq x y z
N SER A 1 -7.92 2.63 15.08
CA SER A 1 -6.67 3.37 14.82
C SER A 1 -6.37 3.28 13.33
N ARG A 2 -5.60 4.22 12.75
CA ARG A 2 -5.25 4.24 11.31
C ARG A 2 -4.68 2.88 10.83
N ILE A 3 -3.76 2.29 11.58
CA ILE A 3 -3.18 0.97 11.25
C ILE A 3 -4.24 -0.14 11.16
N HIS A 4 -5.22 -0.18 12.08
CA HIS A 4 -6.23 -1.22 12.08
C HIS A 4 -7.08 -1.22 10.81
N PHE A 5 -7.41 -0.03 10.29
CA PHE A 5 -8.15 0.09 9.02
C PHE A 5 -7.33 -0.44 7.83
N GLY A 6 -6.02 -0.15 7.75
CA GLY A 6 -5.19 -0.70 6.68
C GLY A 6 -5.13 -2.24 6.70
N LEU A 7 -5.05 -2.83 7.89
CA LEU A 7 -5.02 -4.28 8.08
C LEU A 7 -6.33 -4.98 7.69
N THR A 8 -7.49 -4.36 7.96
CA THR A 8 -8.78 -5.02 7.74
C THR A 8 -9.44 -4.66 6.41
N GLU A 9 -9.17 -3.46 5.89
CA GLU A 9 -9.89 -2.92 4.73
C GLU A 9 -9.04 -2.77 3.47
N ILE A 10 -7.72 -2.99 3.52
CA ILE A 10 -6.84 -2.78 2.36
C ILE A 10 -6.03 -4.04 2.07
N GLU A 11 -5.31 -4.53 3.07
CA GLU A 11 -4.47 -5.70 2.95
C GLU A 11 -5.19 -6.94 2.36
N PRO A 12 -6.44 -7.27 2.76
CA PRO A 12 -7.13 -8.42 2.20
C PRO A 12 -7.40 -8.29 0.70
N TYR A 13 -7.70 -7.08 0.21
CA TYR A 13 -7.98 -6.85 -1.21
C TYR A 13 -6.71 -6.84 -2.05
N LEU A 14 -5.60 -6.32 -1.53
CA LEU A 14 -4.29 -6.44 -2.18
C LEU A 14 -3.87 -7.90 -2.29
N TRP A 15 -4.04 -8.68 -1.21
CA TRP A 15 -3.77 -10.11 -1.22
C TRP A 15 -4.62 -10.86 -2.25
N LEU A 16 -5.93 -10.63 -2.26
CA LEU A 16 -6.83 -11.27 -3.24
C LEU A 16 -6.44 -10.93 -4.68
N THR A 17 -6.07 -9.66 -4.93
CA THR A 17 -5.60 -9.23 -6.25
C THR A 17 -4.33 -9.98 -6.66
N GLU A 18 -3.34 -10.07 -5.77
CA GLU A 18 -2.09 -10.78 -6.07
C GLU A 18 -2.34 -12.27 -6.30
N GLN A 19 -3.17 -12.92 -5.48
CA GLN A 19 -3.48 -14.34 -5.66
C GLN A 19 -4.26 -14.59 -6.96
N ALA A 20 -5.27 -13.76 -7.27
CA ALA A 20 -6.07 -13.89 -8.48
C ALA A 20 -5.28 -13.60 -9.76
N THR A 21 -4.19 -12.82 -9.69
CA THR A 21 -3.30 -12.54 -10.82
C THR A 21 -2.16 -13.54 -10.94
N ARG A 22 -1.40 -13.76 -9.86
CA ARG A 22 -0.22 -14.64 -9.82
C ARG A 22 -0.58 -16.12 -9.92
N LEU A 23 -1.66 -16.55 -9.24
CA LEU A 23 -2.11 -17.95 -9.25
C LEU A 23 -3.22 -18.23 -10.28
N LYS A 24 -3.55 -17.29 -11.17
CA LYS A 24 -4.53 -17.49 -12.24
C LYS A 24 -4.26 -18.73 -13.10
N ARG A 25 -2.98 -19.15 -13.18
CA ARG A 25 -2.54 -20.34 -13.90
C ARG A 25 -2.79 -21.66 -13.16
N ILE A 26 -2.92 -21.62 -11.83
CA ILE A 26 -3.01 -22.81 -10.96
C ILE A 26 -4.45 -23.00 -10.45
N TYR A 27 -5.20 -21.91 -10.29
CA TYR A 27 -6.57 -21.92 -9.79
C TYR A 27 -7.53 -21.22 -10.75
N THR A 28 -8.71 -21.81 -10.91
CA THR A 28 -9.82 -21.22 -11.68
C THR A 28 -10.59 -20.25 -10.80
N TRP A 29 -10.22 -18.98 -10.85
CA TRP A 29 -10.96 -17.91 -10.19
C TRP A 29 -12.21 -17.53 -11.00
N PRO A 30 -13.33 -17.14 -10.36
CA PRO A 30 -14.47 -16.57 -11.07
C PRO A 30 -14.03 -15.38 -11.92
N VAL A 31 -14.58 -15.27 -13.12
CA VAL A 31 -14.32 -14.14 -14.03
C VAL A 31 -14.67 -12.83 -13.31
N GLY A 32 -13.78 -11.84 -13.37
CA GLY A 32 -13.98 -10.54 -12.71
C GLY A 32 -13.40 -10.43 -11.30
N THR A 33 -12.90 -11.53 -10.69
CA THR A 33 -12.43 -11.51 -9.29
C THR A 33 -11.25 -10.56 -9.07
N ALA A 34 -10.28 -10.57 -10.00
CA ALA A 34 -9.12 -9.70 -9.91
C ALA A 34 -9.50 -8.23 -10.12
N GLU A 35 -10.36 -7.95 -11.10
CA GLU A 35 -10.83 -6.59 -11.38
C GLU A 35 -11.62 -5.99 -10.20
N GLU A 36 -12.51 -6.78 -9.59
CA GLU A 36 -13.30 -6.35 -8.43
C GLU A 36 -12.42 -6.18 -7.17
N ALA A 37 -11.43 -7.05 -6.97
CA ALA A 37 -10.47 -6.91 -5.87
C ALA A 37 -9.62 -5.63 -6.02
N ILE A 38 -9.12 -5.34 -7.23
CA ILE A 38 -8.40 -4.09 -7.52
C ILE A 38 -9.28 -2.89 -7.24
N LYS A 39 -10.54 -2.92 -7.69
CA LYS A 39 -11.49 -1.83 -7.48
C LYS A 39 -11.72 -1.56 -5.98
N ARG A 40 -11.89 -2.61 -5.18
CA ARG A 40 -12.06 -2.49 -3.72
C ARG A 40 -10.80 -2.01 -3.02
N ALA A 41 -9.63 -2.48 -3.46
CA ALA A 41 -8.35 -1.98 -2.99
C ALA A 41 -8.22 -0.48 -3.29
N GLN A 42 -8.50 -0.04 -4.52
CA GLN A 42 -8.47 1.37 -4.92
C GLN A 42 -9.39 2.24 -4.05
N GLN A 43 -10.65 1.85 -3.88
CA GLN A 43 -11.61 2.58 -3.05
C GLN A 43 -11.16 2.69 -1.59
N SER A 44 -10.52 1.65 -1.07
CA SER A 44 -10.07 1.63 0.33
C SER A 44 -8.77 2.40 0.50
N LEU A 45 -7.91 2.40 -0.51
CA LEU A 45 -6.67 3.16 -0.57
C LEU A 45 -6.91 4.67 -0.62
N GLU A 46 -7.96 5.14 -1.31
CA GLU A 46 -8.35 6.55 -1.33
C GLU A 46 -8.53 7.14 0.08
N ASN A 47 -9.03 6.34 1.02
CA ASN A 47 -9.23 6.77 2.41
C ASN A 47 -7.91 7.02 3.15
N ILE A 48 -6.83 6.34 2.73
CA ILE A 48 -5.54 6.41 3.42
C ILE A 48 -4.55 7.37 2.75
N TRP A 49 -4.81 7.82 1.52
CA TRP A 49 -4.00 8.86 0.86
C TRP A 49 -3.86 10.11 1.72
N SER A 50 -4.94 10.47 2.41
CA SER A 50 -4.97 11.60 3.35
C SER A 50 -4.06 11.44 4.57
N TRP A 51 -3.56 10.24 4.84
CA TRP A 51 -2.65 10.00 5.96
C TRP A 51 -1.22 10.39 5.63
N ALA A 52 -0.87 10.50 4.35
CA ALA A 52 0.41 11.04 3.92
C ALA A 52 0.48 12.53 4.31
N ASP A 53 1.11 12.78 5.46
CA ASP A 53 1.38 14.13 5.92
C ASP A 53 2.62 14.67 5.18
N PRO A 54 2.56 15.84 4.53
CA PRO A 54 3.72 16.43 3.85
C PRO A 54 4.83 16.89 4.81
N ARG A 55 4.56 17.03 6.11
CA ARG A 55 5.48 17.57 7.12
C ARG A 55 5.77 16.59 8.26
N GLY A 56 4.91 15.60 8.47
CA GLY A 56 4.98 14.70 9.62
C GLY A 56 5.10 13.21 9.29
N HIS A 57 4.78 12.39 10.29
CA HIS A 57 4.67 10.93 10.24
C HIS A 57 3.19 10.52 10.38
N ILE A 58 2.87 9.25 10.09
CA ILE A 58 1.47 8.81 9.94
C ILE A 58 0.66 8.90 11.24
N ALA A 59 1.31 8.72 12.40
CA ALA A 59 0.62 8.63 13.70
C ALA A 59 0.97 9.76 14.68
N SER A 60 2.14 10.36 14.56
CA SER A 60 2.65 11.42 15.44
C SER A 60 3.70 12.26 14.71
N ASP A 61 4.42 13.11 15.44
CA ASP A 61 5.58 13.84 14.93
C ASP A 61 6.85 12.98 14.83
N GLU A 62 6.78 11.71 15.25
CA GLU A 62 7.91 10.78 15.24
C GLU A 62 7.64 9.57 14.34
N PHE A 63 8.71 9.03 13.76
CA PHE A 63 8.65 7.83 12.96
C PHE A 63 8.22 6.62 13.79
N SER A 64 7.30 5.81 13.26
CA SER A 64 6.73 4.68 13.97
C SER A 64 6.47 3.47 13.05
N LEU A 65 5.97 2.38 13.64
CA LEU A 65 5.47 1.23 12.89
C LEU A 65 4.32 1.60 11.93
N ALA A 66 3.58 2.68 12.19
CA ALA A 66 2.53 3.15 11.29
C ALA A 66 3.10 3.56 9.93
N ASP A 67 4.26 4.22 9.94
CA ASP A 67 4.97 4.68 8.74
C ASP A 67 5.52 3.50 7.94
N ILE A 68 6.09 2.49 8.62
CA ILE A 68 6.56 1.26 7.98
C ILE A 68 5.41 0.53 7.30
N TYR A 69 4.30 0.38 8.02
CA TYR A 69 3.14 -0.34 7.51
C TYR A 69 2.48 0.41 6.34
N TYR A 70 2.36 1.73 6.46
CA TYR A 70 1.84 2.58 5.39
C TYR A 70 2.73 2.51 4.14
N TYR A 71 4.05 2.63 4.30
CA TYR A 71 5.00 2.48 3.20
C TYR A 71 4.79 1.13 2.51
N HIS A 72 4.74 0.03 3.28
CA HIS A 72 4.54 -1.31 2.73
C HIS A 72 3.26 -1.45 1.91
N LEU A 73 2.12 -0.97 2.44
CA LEU A 73 0.84 -1.01 1.75
C LEU A 73 0.88 -0.26 0.42
N ILE A 74 1.50 0.92 0.39
CA ILE A 74 1.54 1.75 -0.82
C ILE A 74 2.47 1.12 -1.85
N THR A 75 3.65 0.64 -1.44
CA THR A 75 4.56 -0.05 -2.34
C THR A 75 3.89 -1.27 -2.97
N TRP A 76 3.12 -2.04 -2.20
CA TRP A 76 2.38 -3.19 -2.73
C TRP A 76 1.29 -2.77 -3.71
N ALA A 77 0.53 -1.72 -3.40
CA ALA A 77 -0.45 -1.15 -4.34
C ALA A 77 0.21 -0.69 -5.66
N SER A 78 1.37 -0.03 -5.59
CA SER A 78 2.14 0.38 -6.78
C SER A 78 2.58 -0.81 -7.64
N GLN A 79 2.98 -1.93 -7.00
CA GLN A 79 3.32 -3.17 -7.73
C GLN A 79 2.13 -3.78 -8.47
N LEU A 80 0.92 -3.52 -8.00
CA LEU A 80 -0.33 -3.90 -8.67
C LEU A 80 -0.82 -2.83 -9.66
N ALA A 81 0.05 -1.89 -10.05
CA ALA A 81 -0.22 -0.78 -10.95
C ALA A 81 -1.36 0.15 -10.48
N ILE A 82 -1.63 0.20 -9.16
CA ILE A 82 -2.55 1.18 -8.59
C ILE A 82 -1.81 2.50 -8.42
N ALA A 83 -2.25 3.53 -9.15
CA ALA A 83 -1.68 4.87 -9.05
C ALA A 83 -2.00 5.53 -7.71
N HIS A 84 -1.04 6.27 -7.17
CA HIS A 84 -1.21 7.10 -5.96
C HIS A 84 -0.93 8.57 -6.28
N PRO A 85 -1.51 9.51 -5.51
CA PRO A 85 -1.33 10.94 -5.75
C PRO A 85 0.11 11.41 -5.44
N PRO A 86 0.52 12.60 -5.93
CA PRO A 86 1.88 13.13 -5.72
C PRO A 86 2.28 13.25 -4.24
N VAL A 87 1.35 13.65 -3.36
CA VAL A 87 1.63 13.76 -1.92
C VAL A 87 2.08 12.44 -1.28
N VAL A 88 1.57 11.32 -1.79
CA VAL A 88 1.98 9.99 -1.35
C VAL A 88 3.36 9.66 -1.89
N ALA A 89 3.66 10.02 -3.15
CA ALA A 89 4.99 9.84 -3.73
C ALA A 89 6.06 10.61 -2.94
N ASP A 90 5.78 11.86 -2.59
CA ASP A 90 6.67 12.70 -1.78
C ASP A 90 6.91 12.07 -0.39
N TYR A 91 5.86 11.52 0.22
CA TYR A 91 5.97 10.81 1.49
C TYR A 91 6.86 9.56 1.38
N LEU A 92 6.70 8.73 0.34
CA LEU A 92 7.54 7.55 0.12
C LEU A 92 9.01 7.92 -0.08
N ALA A 93 9.29 8.95 -0.88
CA ALA A 93 10.64 9.43 -1.11
C ALA A 93 11.32 9.89 0.20
N ARG A 94 10.57 10.55 1.09
CA ARG A 94 11.08 10.90 2.43
C ARG A 94 11.39 9.66 3.27
N MET A 95 10.57 8.60 3.19
CA MET A 95 10.83 7.36 3.91
C MET A 95 12.06 6.62 3.39
N GLU A 96 12.26 6.61 2.07
CA GLU A 96 13.39 5.97 1.40
C GLU A 96 14.72 6.70 1.66
N ALA A 97 14.69 8.02 1.81
CA ALA A 97 15.86 8.83 2.14
C ALA A 97 16.38 8.62 3.57
N ARG A 98 15.68 7.84 4.41
CA ARG A 98 16.09 7.63 5.81
C ARG A 98 17.34 6.76 5.89
N PRO A 99 18.33 7.09 6.75
CA PRO A 99 19.57 6.31 6.88
C PRO A 99 19.34 4.83 7.26
N ALA A 100 18.26 4.56 8.01
CA ALA A 100 17.90 3.22 8.46
C ALA A 100 17.05 2.43 7.45
N MET A 101 16.83 2.95 6.24
CA MET A 101 16.09 2.24 5.19
C MET A 101 16.90 1.01 4.74
N PRO A 102 16.33 -0.21 4.76
CA PRO A 102 17.03 -1.41 4.30
C PRO A 102 17.49 -1.29 2.85
N GLU A 103 18.70 -1.77 2.55
CA GLU A 103 19.30 -1.67 1.21
C GLU A 103 18.46 -2.42 0.17
N GLU A 104 17.90 -3.56 0.56
CA GLU A 104 17.04 -4.42 -0.27
C GLU A 104 15.77 -3.71 -0.73
N MET A 105 15.35 -2.67 -0.02
CA MET A 105 14.17 -1.87 -0.37
C MET A 105 14.51 -0.68 -1.26
N ARG A 106 15.78 -0.27 -1.38
CA ARG A 106 16.21 0.86 -2.24
C ARG A 106 16.38 0.50 -3.71
N GLN A 107 16.39 -0.79 -4.05
CA GLN A 107 16.66 -1.28 -5.41
C GLN A 107 15.39 -1.64 -6.21
N ARG A 108 14.20 -1.18 -5.77
CA ARG A 108 12.91 -1.48 -6.42
C ARG A 108 12.44 -0.38 -7.36
#